data_AF-Q47BU2-F1
#
_entry.id   AF-Q47BU2-F1
#
_cell.length_a   1.000
_cell.length_b   1.000
_cell.length_c   1.000
_cell.angle_alpha   90.00
_cell.angle_beta   90.00
_cell.angle_gamma   90.00
#
_symmetry.space_group_name_H-M   'P 1'
#
loop_
_entity.id
_entity.type
_entity.pdbx_description
1 polymer ?
#
loop_
_entity_poly.entity_id
_entity_poly.type
_entity_poly.pdbx_seq_one_letter_code
_entity_poly.pdbx_strand_id
1 'polypeptide(L)'
;MCRPSFILLAFFALLAQPAGAEIYKCRLPDGKTEISNAPCPSGSMVSVRPDEAVPEATRQQAERDVERMRNYVEKREASQRAEEAADRQERAIQRQSATSAPPRTYGDPAACLRDLSQQALEASQRAQLEAECRSLVKPPESTLQPVYVPIYGVPPRQHDHFHPQPKPAPPLQPPAPSVVICPPNNKNCAR
;
A
#
# COMPACT_ATOMS: atom_id res chain seq x y z
N MET A 1 33.57 -9.41 91.74
CA MET A 1 32.46 -8.63 91.16
C MET A 1 32.55 -8.72 89.63
N CYS A 2 31.94 -9.75 89.03
CA CYS A 2 31.85 -9.87 87.57
C CYS A 2 30.86 -8.83 87.06
N ARG A 3 31.34 -7.88 86.24
CA ARG A 3 30.50 -6.80 85.69
C ARG A 3 29.50 -7.40 84.68
N PRO A 4 28.18 -7.34 84.92
CA PRO A 4 27.18 -7.91 84.00
C PRO A 4 27.15 -7.20 82.63
N SER A 5 27.74 -6.01 82.54
CA SER A 5 27.84 -5.22 81.32
C SER A 5 28.67 -5.87 80.20
N PHE A 6 29.69 -6.66 80.53
CA PHE A 6 30.54 -7.31 79.52
C PHE A 6 29.91 -8.58 78.95
N ILE A 7 29.08 -9.27 79.73
CA ILE A 7 28.38 -10.49 79.29
C ILE A 7 27.28 -10.12 78.29
N LEU A 8 26.53 -9.03 78.54
CA LEU A 8 25.50 -8.54 77.62
C LEU A 8 26.06 -8.12 76.25
N LEU A 9 27.25 -7.52 76.23
CA LEU A 9 27.89 -7.04 75.01
C LEU A 9 28.50 -8.19 74.18
N ALA A 10 29.03 -9.22 74.85
CA ALA A 10 29.47 -10.45 74.18
C ALA A 10 28.31 -11.30 73.65
N PHE A 11 27.16 -11.33 74.35
CA PHE A 11 25.96 -12.05 73.91
C PHE A 11 25.31 -11.37 72.69
N PHE A 12 25.31 -10.03 72.63
CA PHE A 12 24.83 -9.27 71.46
C PHE A 12 25.72 -9.48 70.23
N ALA A 13 27.03 -9.66 70.42
CA ALA A 13 27.97 -9.92 69.32
C ALA A 13 27.82 -11.33 68.71
N LEU A 14 27.36 -12.33 69.48
CA LEU A 14 27.11 -13.69 68.98
C LEU A 14 25.83 -13.82 68.13
N LEU A 15 24.87 -12.89 68.28
CA LEU A 15 23.63 -12.87 67.50
C LEU A 15 23.79 -12.17 66.13
N ALA A 16 24.93 -11.53 65.89
CA ALA A 16 25.27 -10.94 64.59
C ALA A 16 25.91 -11.99 63.68
N GLN A 17 25.19 -13.07 63.37
CA GLN A 17 25.57 -13.92 62.26
C GLN A 17 25.35 -13.14 60.96
N PRO A 18 26.33 -13.08 60.03
CA PRO A 18 26.10 -12.50 58.72
C PRO A 18 25.07 -13.37 58.00
N ALA A 19 23.82 -12.89 57.94
CA ALA A 19 22.84 -13.41 57.03
C ALA A 19 23.27 -13.01 55.61
N GLY A 20 24.20 -13.78 55.03
CA GLY A 20 24.48 -13.75 53.61
C GLY A 20 23.21 -14.20 52.90
N ALA A 21 22.35 -13.26 52.55
CA ALA A 21 21.16 -13.53 51.77
C ALA A 21 21.61 -13.86 50.34
N GLU A 22 21.95 -15.12 50.08
CA GLU A 22 22.09 -15.60 48.72
C GLU A 22 20.70 -15.55 48.08
N ILE A 23 20.58 -14.68 47.08
CA ILE A 23 19.33 -14.47 46.35
C ILE A 23 19.30 -15.48 45.20
N TYR A 24 18.35 -16.42 45.25
CA TYR A 24 18.20 -17.48 44.24
C TYR A 24 17.04 -17.18 43.30
N LYS A 25 17.26 -17.36 41.99
CA LYS A 25 16.21 -17.29 40.98
C LYS A 25 15.67 -18.70 40.71
N CYS A 26 14.50 -18.99 41.28
CA CYS A 26 13.82 -20.28 41.18
C CYS A 26 12.88 -20.32 39.98
N ARG A 27 12.92 -21.40 39.19
CA ARG A 27 11.87 -21.70 38.20
C ARG A 27 10.70 -22.39 38.87
N LEU A 28 9.51 -21.83 38.74
CA LEU A 28 8.26 -22.43 39.18
C LEU A 28 7.77 -23.44 38.13
N PRO A 29 6.94 -24.42 38.54
CA PRO A 29 6.35 -25.39 37.61
C PRO A 29 5.43 -24.77 36.56
N ASP A 30 4.97 -23.53 36.74
CA ASP A 30 4.20 -22.76 35.75
C ASP A 30 5.08 -22.06 34.69
N GLY A 31 6.41 -22.23 34.77
CA GLY A 31 7.39 -21.63 33.88
C GLY A 31 7.87 -20.23 34.27
N LYS A 32 7.27 -19.59 35.30
CA LYS A 32 7.70 -18.28 35.81
C LYS A 32 8.95 -18.41 36.68
N THR A 33 9.61 -17.28 36.92
CA THR A 33 10.78 -17.21 37.80
C THR A 33 10.51 -16.33 38.99
N GLU A 34 10.76 -16.84 40.19
CA GLU A 34 10.62 -16.12 41.46
C GLU A 34 11.99 -15.91 42.12
N ILE A 35 12.14 -14.78 42.78
CA ILE A 35 13.35 -14.43 43.54
C ILE A 35 13.12 -14.85 44.99
N SER A 36 13.82 -15.89 45.43
CA SER A 36 13.73 -16.39 46.80
C SER A 36 15.05 -16.17 47.54
N ASN A 37 14.95 -15.86 48.82
CA ASN A 37 16.07 -15.80 49.76
C ASN A 37 16.42 -17.18 50.34
N ALA A 38 15.74 -18.24 49.91
CA ALA A 38 16.02 -19.61 50.27
C ALA A 38 16.32 -20.44 49.01
N PRO A 39 17.17 -21.48 49.10
CA PRO A 39 17.43 -22.36 47.97
C PRO A 39 16.13 -23.04 47.49
N CYS A 40 15.98 -23.18 46.17
CA CYS A 40 14.74 -23.64 45.56
C CYS A 40 14.39 -25.07 46.04
N PRO A 41 13.22 -25.30 46.65
CA PRO A 41 12.88 -26.59 47.28
C PRO A 41 12.66 -27.73 46.29
N SER A 42 12.36 -27.42 45.02
CA SER A 42 12.03 -28.41 43.98
C SER A 42 12.36 -27.94 42.55
N GLY A 43 13.04 -26.80 42.39
CA GLY A 43 13.23 -26.14 41.09
C GLY A 43 14.67 -26.13 40.63
N SER A 44 14.89 -26.29 39.32
CA SER A 44 16.19 -26.05 38.68
C SER A 44 16.61 -24.59 38.89
N MET A 45 17.79 -24.37 39.47
CA MET A 45 18.39 -23.04 39.56
C MET A 45 18.60 -22.49 38.14
N VAL A 46 18.10 -21.28 37.86
CA VAL A 46 18.39 -20.62 36.57
C VAL A 46 19.82 -20.11 36.63
N SER A 47 20.76 -20.95 36.19
CA SER A 47 22.09 -20.44 35.85
C SER A 47 21.93 -19.55 34.60
N VAL A 48 22.20 -18.26 34.76
CA VAL A 48 22.55 -17.44 33.60
C VAL A 48 23.87 -18.01 33.13
N ARG A 49 23.86 -18.74 32.01
CA ARG A 49 25.11 -19.12 31.34
C ARG A 49 25.84 -17.79 31.10
N PRO A 50 27.02 -17.57 31.71
CA PRO A 50 27.81 -16.38 31.37
C PRO A 50 27.99 -16.39 29.87
N ASP A 51 27.74 -15.25 29.20
CA ASP A 51 27.88 -15.11 27.75
C ASP A 51 29.19 -15.79 27.33
N GLU A 52 29.05 -16.91 26.63
CA GLU A 52 30.19 -17.60 26.04
C GLU A 52 30.82 -16.58 25.10
N ALA A 53 32.07 -16.18 25.35
CA ALA A 53 32.70 -15.08 24.65
C ALA A 53 32.66 -15.34 23.15
N VAL A 54 31.70 -14.71 22.46
CA VAL A 54 31.49 -14.92 21.03
C VAL A 54 32.72 -14.40 20.33
N PRO A 55 33.44 -15.22 19.55
CA PRO A 55 34.61 -14.75 18.84
C PRO A 55 34.21 -13.60 17.91
N GLU A 56 35.02 -12.54 17.87
CA GLU A 56 34.73 -11.32 17.10
C GLU A 56 34.43 -11.60 15.61
N ALA A 57 35.00 -12.68 15.06
CA ALA A 57 34.70 -13.14 13.70
C ALA A 57 33.22 -13.51 13.51
N THR A 58 32.62 -14.22 14.47
CA THR A 58 31.20 -14.60 14.46
C THR A 58 30.32 -13.36 14.62
N ARG A 59 30.74 -12.41 15.46
CA ARG A 59 30.02 -11.16 15.64
C ARG A 59 29.97 -10.33 14.36
N GLN A 60 31.11 -10.15 13.69
CA GLN A 60 31.17 -9.44 12.40
C GLN A 60 30.36 -10.16 11.32
N GLN A 61 30.33 -11.49 11.33
CA GLN A 61 29.50 -12.24 10.39
C GLN A 61 28.02 -12.01 10.66
N ALA A 62 27.59 -12.04 11.92
CA ALA A 62 26.21 -11.74 12.29
C ALA A 62 25.80 -10.32 11.88
N GLU A 63 26.68 -9.32 12.07
CA GLU A 63 26.44 -7.94 11.62
C GLU A 63 26.26 -7.86 10.09
N ARG A 64 27.12 -8.55 9.32
CA ARG A 64 26.98 -8.63 7.85
C ARG A 64 25.70 -9.34 7.43
N ASP A 65 25.28 -10.36 8.16
CA ASP A 65 24.07 -11.13 7.85
C ASP A 65 22.82 -10.29 8.10
N VAL A 66 22.78 -9.54 9.21
CA VAL A 66 21.74 -8.55 9.49
C VAL A 66 21.68 -7.49 8.39
N GLU A 67 22.83 -7.00 7.93
CA GLU A 67 22.90 -6.03 6.84
C GLU A 67 22.35 -6.61 5.52
N ARG A 68 22.69 -7.86 5.18
CA ARG A 68 22.11 -8.53 4.00
C ARG A 68 20.59 -8.68 4.12
N MET A 69 20.08 -9.04 5.30
CA MET A 69 18.65 -9.15 5.54
C MET A 69 17.93 -7.81 5.41
N ARG A 70 18.51 -6.73 5.94
CA ARG A 70 17.95 -5.36 5.81
C ARG A 70 17.85 -4.93 4.36
N ASN A 71 18.94 -5.06 3.61
CA ASN A 71 18.96 -4.72 2.19
C ASN A 71 17.94 -5.53 1.37
N TYR A 72 17.77 -6.82 1.71
CA TYR A 72 16.77 -7.66 1.06
C TYR A 72 15.33 -7.17 1.34
N VAL A 73 15.02 -6.83 2.60
CA VAL A 73 13.70 -6.32 2.99
C VAL A 73 13.44 -4.96 2.33
N GLU A 74 14.40 -4.04 2.38
CA GLU A 74 14.26 -2.70 1.79
C GLU A 74 13.99 -2.80 0.28
N LYS A 75 14.71 -3.66 -0.44
CA LYS A 75 14.48 -3.87 -1.87
C LYS A 75 13.08 -4.40 -2.17
N ARG A 76 12.56 -5.30 -1.34
CA ARG A 76 11.22 -5.89 -1.49
C ARG A 76 10.13 -4.87 -1.15
N GLU A 77 10.34 -4.07 -0.11
CA GLU A 77 9.41 -3.01 0.27
C GLU A 77 9.40 -1.90 -0.79
N ALA A 78 10.56 -1.53 -1.34
CA ALA A 78 10.66 -0.58 -2.44
C ALA A 78 9.93 -1.07 -3.70
N SER A 79 10.07 -2.35 -4.06
CA SER A 79 9.33 -2.92 -5.20
C SER A 79 7.82 -2.93 -4.95
N GLN A 80 7.38 -3.35 -3.75
CA GLN A 80 5.97 -3.34 -3.39
C GLN A 80 5.38 -1.92 -3.41
N ARG A 81 6.11 -0.93 -2.88
CA ARG A 81 5.66 0.47 -2.90
C ARG A 81 5.55 1.01 -4.33
N ALA A 82 6.46 0.62 -5.22
CA ALA A 82 6.40 1.00 -6.63
C ALA A 82 5.20 0.37 -7.34
N GLU A 83 4.94 -0.93 -7.10
CA GLU A 83 3.76 -1.63 -7.63
C GLU A 83 2.46 -1.01 -7.11
N GLU A 84 2.34 -0.73 -5.81
CA GLU A 84 1.14 -0.11 -5.25
C GLU A 84 0.91 1.31 -5.81
N ALA A 85 1.99 2.07 -6.05
CA ALA A 85 1.91 3.38 -6.67
C ALA A 85 1.44 3.28 -8.14
N ALA A 86 1.92 2.29 -8.89
CA ALA A 86 1.48 2.02 -10.26
C ALA A 86 -0.01 1.61 -10.29
N ASP A 87 -0.41 0.65 -9.45
CA ASP A 87 -1.81 0.23 -9.30
C ASP A 87 -2.74 1.40 -8.97
N ARG A 88 -2.29 2.31 -8.10
CA ARG A 88 -3.05 3.51 -7.74
C ARG A 88 -3.22 4.44 -8.93
N GLN A 89 -2.17 4.63 -9.74
CA GLN A 89 -2.25 5.42 -10.96
C GLN A 89 -3.17 4.77 -11.98
N GLU A 90 -3.09 3.47 -12.20
CA GLU A 90 -3.98 2.74 -13.10
C GLU A 90 -5.45 2.85 -12.66
N ARG A 91 -5.73 2.67 -11.37
CA ARG A 91 -7.09 2.88 -10.83
C ARG A 91 -7.56 4.32 -11.00
N ALA A 92 -6.67 5.30 -10.86
CA ALA A 92 -7.02 6.70 -11.08
C ALA A 92 -7.35 6.98 -12.55
N ILE A 93 -6.56 6.44 -13.49
CA ILE A 93 -6.79 6.54 -14.94
C ILE A 93 -8.10 5.83 -15.30
N GLN A 94 -8.34 4.61 -14.80
CA GLN A 94 -9.59 3.89 -15.03
C GLN A 94 -10.79 4.69 -14.52
N ARG A 95 -10.71 5.23 -13.30
CA ARG A 95 -11.78 6.09 -12.76
C ARG A 95 -12.00 7.33 -13.63
N GLN A 96 -10.94 8.03 -14.02
CA GLN A 96 -11.04 9.18 -14.92
C GLN A 96 -11.65 8.79 -16.26
N SER A 97 -11.29 7.65 -16.84
CA SER A 97 -11.88 7.17 -18.09
C SER A 97 -13.36 6.78 -17.95
N ALA A 98 -13.77 6.30 -16.78
CA ALA A 98 -15.16 5.99 -16.47
C ALA A 98 -16.00 7.26 -16.25
N THR A 99 -15.44 8.32 -15.67
CA THR A 99 -16.13 9.62 -15.49
C THR A 99 -15.96 10.59 -16.66
N SER A 100 -15.00 10.39 -17.57
CA SER A 100 -14.78 11.24 -18.75
C SER A 100 -15.67 10.87 -19.93
N ALA A 101 -16.65 9.98 -19.75
CA ALA A 101 -17.73 9.86 -20.73
C ALA A 101 -18.35 11.26 -20.90
N PRO A 102 -18.35 11.83 -22.12
CA PRO A 102 -18.87 13.18 -22.33
C PRO A 102 -20.31 13.22 -21.81
N PRO A 103 -20.77 14.33 -21.20
CA PRO A 103 -22.15 14.45 -20.74
C PRO A 103 -23.06 14.24 -21.95
N ARG A 104 -23.70 13.06 -22.01
CA ARG A 104 -24.56 12.67 -23.12
C ARG A 104 -25.92 13.32 -22.87
N THR A 105 -26.17 14.42 -23.55
CA THR A 105 -27.51 15.00 -23.60
C THR A 105 -28.35 14.14 -24.55
N TYR A 106 -29.09 13.18 -24.00
CA TYR A 106 -29.98 12.35 -24.79
C TYR A 106 -31.30 13.10 -25.05
N GLY A 107 -31.64 13.30 -26.32
CA GLY A 107 -32.93 13.90 -26.71
C GLY A 107 -34.08 12.90 -26.84
N ASP A 108 -33.79 11.60 -26.76
CA ASP A 108 -34.76 10.50 -26.94
C ASP A 108 -34.42 9.36 -25.96
N PRO A 109 -35.41 8.84 -25.19
CA PRO A 109 -35.22 7.68 -24.33
C PRO A 109 -34.65 6.45 -25.07
N ALA A 110 -35.00 6.22 -26.34
CA ALA A 110 -34.50 5.05 -27.08
C ALA A 110 -33.02 5.18 -27.49
N ALA A 111 -32.51 6.40 -27.67
CA ALA A 111 -31.08 6.63 -27.89
C ALA A 111 -30.28 6.35 -26.60
N CYS A 112 -30.80 6.80 -25.46
CA CYS A 112 -30.21 6.59 -24.14
C CYS A 112 -30.08 5.09 -23.80
N LEU A 113 -31.14 4.31 -24.00
CA LEU A 113 -31.13 2.86 -23.74
C LEU A 113 -30.17 2.08 -24.65
N ARG A 114 -29.97 2.51 -25.90
CA ARG A 114 -29.00 1.89 -26.81
C ARG A 114 -27.57 2.10 -26.35
N ASP A 115 -27.21 3.31 -25.94
CA ASP A 115 -25.86 3.59 -25.42
C ASP A 115 -25.60 2.82 -24.12
N LEU A 116 -26.58 2.73 -23.20
CA LEU A 116 -26.45 1.92 -21.98
C LEU A 116 -26.23 0.43 -22.27
N SER A 117 -26.84 -0.09 -23.34
CA SER A 117 -26.67 -1.50 -23.70
C SER A 117 -25.26 -1.85 -24.16
N GLN A 118 -24.50 -0.86 -24.65
CA GLN A 118 -23.12 -1.02 -25.14
C GLN A 118 -22.07 -0.86 -24.02
N GLN A 119 -22.46 -0.38 -22.85
CA GLN A 119 -21.54 -0.19 -21.72
C GLN A 119 -21.48 -1.44 -20.84
N ALA A 120 -20.26 -1.79 -20.39
CA ALA A 120 -20.03 -2.85 -19.41
C ALA A 120 -20.24 -2.32 -17.99
N LEU A 121 -21.49 -2.04 -17.63
CA LEU A 121 -21.89 -1.57 -16.30
C LEU A 121 -22.28 -2.74 -15.40
N GLU A 122 -22.10 -2.57 -14.09
CA GLU A 122 -22.67 -3.49 -13.11
C GLU A 122 -24.21 -3.49 -13.17
N ALA A 123 -24.84 -4.63 -12.86
CA ALA A 123 -26.29 -4.82 -13.02
C ALA A 123 -27.13 -3.78 -12.25
N SER A 124 -26.68 -3.39 -11.05
CA SER A 124 -27.33 -2.36 -10.22
C SER A 124 -27.24 -0.97 -10.86
N GLN A 125 -26.06 -0.62 -11.38
CA GLN A 125 -25.79 0.66 -12.01
C GLN A 125 -26.56 0.80 -13.33
N ARG A 126 -26.63 -0.27 -14.10
CA ARG A 126 -27.42 -0.33 -15.34
C ARG A 126 -28.91 -0.13 -15.07
N ALA A 127 -29.47 -0.80 -14.07
CA ALA A 127 -30.90 -0.65 -13.74
C ALA A 127 -31.28 0.79 -13.35
N GLN A 128 -30.41 1.47 -12.61
CA GLN A 128 -30.62 2.89 -12.25
C GLN A 128 -30.64 3.78 -13.49
N LEU A 129 -29.65 3.63 -14.36
CA LEU A 129 -29.55 4.45 -15.57
C LEU A 129 -30.65 4.13 -16.59
N GLU A 130 -31.10 2.88 -16.68
CA GLU A 130 -32.23 2.52 -17.54
C GLU A 130 -33.54 3.18 -17.08
N ALA A 131 -33.76 3.30 -15.76
CA ALA A 131 -34.91 4.01 -15.22
C ALA A 131 -34.83 5.51 -15.51
N GLU A 132 -33.65 6.10 -15.38
CA GLU A 132 -33.40 7.50 -15.74
C GLU A 132 -33.66 7.76 -17.23
N CYS A 133 -33.15 6.90 -18.12
CA CYS A 133 -33.41 6.98 -19.55
C CYS A 133 -34.91 6.91 -19.87
N ARG A 134 -35.67 6.06 -19.19
CA ARG A 134 -37.14 5.96 -19.39
C ARG A 134 -37.91 7.16 -18.86
N SER A 135 -37.32 7.90 -17.92
CA SER A 135 -37.91 9.13 -17.36
C SER A 135 -37.71 10.36 -18.23
N LEU A 136 -36.84 10.29 -19.26
CA LEU A 136 -36.68 11.33 -20.27
C LEU A 136 -37.99 11.48 -21.04
N VAL A 137 -38.77 12.51 -20.69
CA VAL A 137 -39.99 12.87 -21.41
C VAL A 137 -39.60 13.25 -22.83
N LYS A 138 -39.98 12.41 -23.80
CA LYS A 138 -39.93 12.77 -25.22
C LYS A 138 -40.81 14.02 -25.38
N PRO A 139 -40.29 15.19 -25.80
CA PRO A 139 -41.17 16.28 -26.19
C PRO A 139 -42.09 15.76 -27.31
N PRO A 140 -43.41 15.99 -27.22
CA PRO A 140 -44.36 15.35 -28.12
C PRO A 140 -43.99 15.69 -29.57
N GLU A 141 -43.73 14.64 -30.34
CA GLU A 141 -43.41 14.66 -31.77
C GLU A 141 -44.66 14.99 -32.62
N SER A 142 -45.64 15.69 -32.04
CA SER A 142 -46.98 15.93 -32.61
C SER A 142 -47.22 17.37 -33.03
N THR A 143 -46.19 18.22 -33.11
CA THR A 143 -46.31 19.59 -33.64
C THR A 143 -45.19 19.93 -34.61
N LEU A 144 -44.98 19.11 -35.64
CA LEU A 144 -44.38 19.56 -36.89
C LEU A 144 -45.51 19.97 -37.85
N GLN A 145 -46.19 21.08 -37.55
CA GLN A 145 -46.85 21.83 -38.62
C GLN A 145 -45.77 22.68 -39.30
N PRO A 146 -45.53 22.53 -40.61
CA PRO A 146 -44.60 23.41 -41.31
C PRO A 146 -45.20 24.82 -41.35
N VAL A 147 -44.71 25.71 -40.49
CA VAL A 147 -45.00 27.15 -40.57
C VAL A 147 -44.19 27.70 -41.74
N TYR A 148 -44.87 28.03 -42.83
CA TYR A 148 -44.25 28.68 -43.99
C TYR A 148 -43.99 30.16 -43.66
N VAL A 149 -42.73 30.52 -43.47
CA VAL A 149 -42.32 31.92 -43.24
C VAL A 149 -41.89 32.52 -44.59
N PRO A 150 -42.54 33.58 -45.10
CA PRO A 150 -42.09 34.23 -46.32
C PRO A 150 -40.78 34.99 -46.06
N ILE A 151 -39.68 34.51 -46.63
CA ILE A 151 -38.40 35.22 -46.59
C ILE A 151 -38.42 36.30 -47.68
N TYR A 152 -38.73 37.53 -47.28
CA TYR A 152 -38.45 38.70 -48.11
C TYR A 152 -37.05 39.23 -47.79
N GLY A 153 -36.13 39.01 -48.73
CA GLY A 153 -34.94 39.83 -49.00
C GLY A 153 -34.06 40.21 -47.80
N VAL A 154 -33.19 39.31 -47.36
CA VAL A 154 -31.98 39.68 -46.61
C VAL A 154 -30.77 39.46 -47.53
N PRO A 155 -29.94 40.48 -47.82
CA PRO A 155 -28.76 40.30 -48.64
C PRO A 155 -27.74 39.39 -47.93
N PRO A 156 -27.00 38.55 -48.67
CA PRO A 156 -26.11 37.57 -48.06
C PRO A 156 -24.96 38.28 -47.33
N ARG A 157 -24.87 38.07 -46.02
CA ARG A 157 -23.64 38.34 -45.27
C ARG A 157 -22.61 37.32 -45.73
N GLN A 158 -21.52 37.80 -46.32
CA GLN A 158 -20.34 36.98 -46.58
C GLN A 158 -19.88 36.39 -45.24
N HIS A 159 -20.06 35.08 -45.09
CA HIS A 159 -19.38 34.34 -44.04
C HIS A 159 -17.93 34.18 -44.46
N ASP A 160 -17.04 34.94 -43.84
CA ASP A 160 -15.62 34.64 -43.86
C ASP A 160 -15.44 33.20 -43.39
N HIS A 161 -15.06 32.34 -44.34
CA HIS A 161 -14.70 30.96 -44.05
C HIS A 161 -13.38 31.01 -43.28
N PHE A 162 -13.46 30.98 -41.94
CA PHE A 162 -12.32 30.58 -41.13
C PHE A 162 -12.01 29.13 -41.47
N HIS A 163 -11.08 28.93 -42.40
CA HIS A 163 -10.41 27.65 -42.55
C HIS A 163 -9.66 27.38 -41.23
N PRO A 164 -9.97 26.29 -40.51
CA PRO A 164 -9.11 25.86 -39.42
C PRO A 164 -7.76 25.52 -40.03
N GLN A 165 -6.73 26.29 -39.66
CA GLN A 165 -5.35 25.98 -40.00
C GLN A 165 -5.04 24.53 -39.59
N PRO A 166 -4.48 23.69 -40.47
CA PRO A 166 -4.04 22.36 -40.08
C PRO A 166 -2.99 22.51 -38.97
N LYS A 167 -3.24 21.81 -37.85
CA LYS A 167 -2.35 21.75 -36.70
C LYS A 167 -0.96 21.32 -37.19
N PRO A 168 0.14 21.98 -36.78
CA PRO A 168 1.49 21.57 -37.16
C PRO A 168 1.71 20.10 -36.82
N ALA A 169 2.23 19.34 -37.77
CA ALA A 169 2.56 17.94 -37.54
C ALA A 169 3.51 17.83 -36.33
N PRO A 170 3.29 16.86 -35.43
CA PRO A 170 4.21 16.62 -34.34
C PRO A 170 5.61 16.35 -34.91
N PRO A 171 6.69 16.81 -34.24
CA PRO A 171 8.04 16.54 -34.69
C PRO A 171 8.24 15.03 -34.87
N LEU A 172 8.83 14.64 -36.01
CA LEU A 172 9.26 13.27 -36.26
C LEU A 172 10.11 12.81 -35.07
N GLN A 173 9.55 11.88 -34.28
CA GLN A 173 10.33 11.21 -33.25
C GLN A 173 11.49 10.49 -33.93
N PRO A 174 12.73 10.63 -33.44
CA PRO A 174 13.84 9.85 -33.96
C PRO A 174 13.51 8.35 -33.80
N PRO A 175 13.90 7.52 -34.78
CA PRO A 175 13.61 6.10 -34.74
C PRO A 175 14.16 5.52 -33.43
N ALA A 176 13.28 4.88 -32.66
CA ALA A 176 13.68 4.17 -31.45
C ALA A 176 14.80 3.17 -31.80
N PRO A 177 15.85 3.05 -30.98
CA PRO A 177 16.87 2.05 -31.23
C PRO A 177 16.22 0.67 -31.20
N SER A 178 16.31 -0.06 -32.30
CA SER A 178 15.87 -1.44 -32.38
C SER A 178 16.77 -2.27 -31.48
N VAL A 179 16.36 -2.49 -30.23
CA VAL A 179 17.05 -3.42 -29.35
C VAL A 179 16.74 -4.82 -29.85
N VAL A 180 17.70 -5.42 -30.53
CA VAL A 180 17.65 -6.83 -30.92
C VAL A 180 17.89 -7.64 -29.65
N ILE A 181 16.80 -8.15 -29.06
CA ILE A 181 16.90 -9.10 -27.94
C ILE A 181 17.30 -10.45 -28.52
N CYS A 182 18.57 -10.79 -28.40
CA CYS A 182 19.06 -12.10 -28.85
C CYS A 182 18.85 -13.15 -27.75
N PRO A 183 18.28 -14.33 -28.08
CA PRO A 183 18.16 -15.43 -27.14
C PRO A 183 19.55 -15.97 -26.75
N PRO A 184 19.69 -16.59 -25.56
CA PRO A 184 20.97 -16.85 -24.89
C PRO A 184 21.91 -17.87 -25.57
N ASN A 185 21.69 -18.23 -26.84
CA ASN A 185 22.55 -19.20 -27.54
C ASN A 185 22.63 -18.99 -29.06
N ASN A 186 22.52 -17.75 -29.54
CA ASN A 186 22.72 -17.46 -30.97
C ASN A 186 24.11 -16.85 -31.22
N LYS A 187 24.98 -17.60 -31.90
CA LYS A 187 26.37 -17.23 -32.24
C LYS A 187 26.45 -16.09 -33.27
N ASN A 188 25.32 -15.70 -33.85
CA ASN A 188 25.24 -14.69 -34.91
C ASN A 188 24.92 -13.26 -34.42
N CYS A 189 24.77 -13.03 -33.11
CA CYS A 189 24.52 -11.71 -32.52
C CYS A 189 25.78 -11.05 -31.92
N ALA A 190 26.91 -11.15 -32.60
CA ALA A 190 28.14 -10.46 -32.20
C ALA A 190 28.42 -9.31 -33.17
N ARG A 191 27.91 -8.11 -32.86
CA ARG A 191 28.53 -6.85 -33.28
C ARG A 191 28.07 -5.67 -32.44
#